data_AF-A0A928NYC0-F1
#
_entry.id   AF-A0A928NYC0-F1
#
_cell.length_a   1.000
_cell.length_b   1.000
_cell.length_c   1.000
_cell.angle_alpha   90.00
_cell.angle_beta   90.00
_cell.angle_gamma   90.00
#
_symmetry.space_group_name_H-M   'P 1'
#
loop_
_entity.id
_entity.type
_entity.pdbx_description
1 polymer ?
#
loop_
_entity_poly.entity_id
_entity_poly.type
_entity_poly.pdbx_seq_one_letter_code
_entity_poly.pdbx_strand_id
1 'polypeptide(L)'
;MNVLYMVARVVSLLLGILEIAMIIRVIASWIPALDRAGFMDIVYMITEPIVVPVRLIFERFPIFRNSPIDFSFLIAFLLLGMLQTTMEHFAVLAFR
;
A
#
# COMPACT_ATOMS: atom_id res chain seq x y z
N MET A 1 -6.03 28.45 5.86
CA MET A 1 -5.66 27.05 5.60
C MET A 1 -4.36 26.78 6.35
N ASN A 2 -4.41 26.04 7.45
CA ASN A 2 -3.24 25.85 8.32
C ASN A 2 -2.18 24.96 7.64
N VAL A 3 -0.89 25.20 7.88
CA VAL A 3 0.21 24.41 7.28
C VAL A 3 0.04 22.91 7.57
N LEU A 4 -0.35 22.57 8.81
CA LEU A 4 -0.64 21.19 9.22
C LEU A 4 -1.71 20.52 8.34
N TYR A 5 -2.74 21.28 7.94
CA TYR A 5 -3.80 20.78 7.06
C TYR A 5 -3.27 20.50 5.65
N MET A 6 -2.42 21.38 5.11
CA MET A 6 -1.81 21.15 3.80
C MET A 6 -0.93 19.91 3.82
N VAL A 7 -0.13 19.71 4.87
CA VAL A 7 0.71 18.53 5.04
C VAL A 7 -0.15 17.27 5.13
N ALA A 8 -1.15 17.24 6.01
CA ALA A 8 -2.04 16.09 6.16
C ALA A 8 -2.72 15.73 4.83
N ARG A 9 -3.20 16.73 4.09
CA ARG A 9 -3.84 16.52 2.79
C ARG A 9 -2.89 15.97 1.73
N VAL A 10 -1.65 16.46 1.67
CA VAL A 10 -0.63 15.92 0.75
C VAL A 10 -0.29 14.49 1.11
N VAL A 11 -0.14 14.17 2.41
CA VAL A 11 0.12 12.80 2.87
C VAL A 11 -1.03 11.86 2.50
N SER A 12 -2.29 12.25 2.76
CA SER A 12 -3.46 11.45 2.37
C SER A 12 -3.53 11.21 0.86
N LEU A 13 -3.19 12.20 0.04
CA LEU A 13 -3.14 12.04 -1.43
C LEU A 13 -2.06 11.03 -1.83
N LEU A 14 -0.87 11.08 -1.22
CA LEU A 14 0.21 10.13 -1.50
C LEU A 14 -0.17 8.70 -1.07
N LEU A 15 -0.81 8.54 0.10
CA LEU A 15 -1.33 7.25 0.57
C LEU A 15 -2.37 6.68 -0.41
N GLY A 16 -3.30 7.50 -0.91
CA GLY A 16 -4.28 7.06 -1.90
C GLY A 16 -3.65 6.62 -3.23
N ILE A 17 -2.57 7.29 -3.68
CA ILE A 17 -1.83 6.85 -4.87
C ILE A 17 -1.17 5.49 -4.62
N LEU A 18 -0.60 5.27 -3.43
CA LEU A 18 -0.03 3.98 -3.03
C LEU A 18 -1.09 2.87 -2.98
N GLU A 19 -2.27 3.15 -2.44
CA GLU A 19 -3.40 2.20 -2.43
C GLU A 19 -3.81 1.79 -3.84
N ILE A 20 -3.95 2.75 -4.75
CA ILE A 20 -4.28 2.49 -6.16
C ILE A 20 -3.19 1.64 -6.81
N ALA A 21 -1.91 1.97 -6.60
CA ALA A 21 -0.79 1.19 -7.12
C ALA A 21 -0.80 -0.27 -6.61
N MET A 22 -1.16 -0.46 -5.33
CA MET A 22 -1.35 -1.80 -4.77
C MET A 22 -2.54 -2.52 -5.43
N ILE A 23 -3.68 -1.88 -5.62
CA ILE A 23 -4.83 -2.49 -6.32
C ILE A 23 -4.43 -2.91 -7.74
N ILE A 24 -3.65 -2.11 -8.45
CA ILE A 24 -3.12 -2.47 -9.77
C ILE A 24 -2.30 -3.77 -9.71
N ARG A 25 -1.45 -3.94 -8.68
CA ARG A 25 -0.71 -5.20 -8.48
C ARG A 25 -1.61 -6.40 -8.23
N VAL A 26 -2.69 -6.25 -7.47
CA VAL A 26 -3.65 -7.34 -7.25
C VAL A 26 -4.26 -7.76 -8.58
N ILE A 27 -4.72 -6.80 -9.38
CA ILE A 27 -5.33 -7.08 -10.68
C ILE A 27 -4.30 -7.71 -11.63
N ALA A 28 -3.07 -7.19 -11.66
CA ALA A 28 -1.99 -7.73 -12.50
C ALA A 28 -1.63 -9.17 -12.11
N SER A 29 -1.70 -9.54 -10.83
CA SER A 29 -1.44 -10.90 -10.38
C SER A 29 -2.40 -11.95 -10.97
N TRP A 30 -3.58 -11.53 -11.43
CA TRP A 30 -4.56 -12.39 -12.10
C TRP A 30 -4.45 -12.35 -13.63
N ILE A 31 -3.75 -11.37 -14.19
CA ILE A 31 -3.64 -11.14 -15.64
C ILE A 31 -2.16 -11.11 -16.03
N PRO A 32 -1.56 -12.25 -16.42
CA PRO A 32 -0.12 -12.34 -16.71
C PRO A 32 0.38 -11.42 -17.84
N ALA A 33 -0.51 -10.96 -18.73
CA ALA A 33 -0.16 -9.98 -19.76
C ALA A 33 0.02 -8.56 -19.17
N LEU A 34 -0.75 -8.22 -18.14
CA LEU A 34 -0.66 -6.93 -17.45
C LEU A 34 0.61 -6.89 -16.58
N ASP A 35 0.89 -7.98 -15.87
CA ASP A 35 2.08 -8.11 -15.02
C ASP A 35 3.40 -7.90 -15.77
N ARG A 36 3.43 -8.29 -17.05
CA ARG A 36 4.59 -8.15 -17.95
C ARG A 36 4.65 -6.81 -18.69
N ALA A 37 3.71 -5.89 -18.44
CA ALA A 37 3.73 -4.58 -19.07
C ALA A 37 4.84 -3.70 -18.46
N GLY A 38 5.57 -2.95 -19.29
CA GLY A 38 6.72 -2.16 -18.83
C GLY A 38 6.41 -1.08 -17.78
N PHE A 39 5.15 -0.70 -17.60
CA PHE A 39 4.78 0.23 -16.52
C PHE A 39 4.67 -0.45 -15.15
N MET A 40 4.57 -1.78 -15.09
CA MET A 40 4.47 -2.52 -13.83
C MET A 40 5.74 -2.39 -13.00
N ASP A 41 6.91 -2.26 -13.61
CA ASP A 41 8.17 -2.02 -12.89
C ASP A 41 8.09 -0.78 -11.99
N ILE A 42 7.42 0.28 -12.46
CA ILE A 42 7.19 1.50 -11.69
C ILE A 42 6.22 1.21 -10.54
N VAL A 43 5.16 0.44 -10.79
CA VAL A 43 4.19 0.06 -9.77
C VAL A 43 4.87 -0.77 -8.66
N TYR A 44 5.70 -1.75 -9.02
CA TYR A 44 6.50 -2.54 -8.08
C TYR A 44 7.49 -1.65 -7.32
N MET A 45 8.21 -0.76 -7.99
CA MET A 45 9.18 0.14 -7.36
C MET A 45 8.53 1.02 -6.26
N ILE A 46 7.30 1.50 -6.51
CA ILE A 46 6.58 2.36 -5.57
C ILE A 46 5.99 1.57 -4.39
N THR A 47 5.52 0.35 -4.65
CA THR A 47 4.77 -0.44 -3.66
C THR A 47 5.63 -1.41 -2.85
N GLU A 48 6.74 -1.93 -3.40
CA GLU A 48 7.63 -2.86 -2.69
C GLU A 48 8.18 -2.32 -1.35
N PRO A 49 8.58 -1.04 -1.23
CA PRO A 49 9.01 -0.49 0.06
C PRO A 49 7.96 -0.60 1.17
N ILE A 50 6.68 -0.68 0.83
CA ILE A 50 5.56 -0.86 1.77
C ILE A 50 5.36 -2.35 2.09
N VAL A 51 5.53 -3.23 1.10
CA VAL A 51 5.30 -4.68 1.22
C VAL A 51 6.47 -5.40 1.90
N VAL A 52 7.72 -5.05 1.58
CA VAL A 52 8.93 -5.71 2.09
C VAL A 52 8.99 -5.76 3.62
N PRO A 53 8.71 -4.69 4.38
CA PRO A 53 8.72 -4.76 5.85
C PRO A 53 7.76 -5.83 6.39
N VAL A 54 6.58 -5.96 5.79
CA VAL A 54 5.61 -6.99 6.16
C VAL A 54 6.13 -8.38 5.74
N ARG A 55 6.72 -8.50 4.56
CA ARG A 55 7.28 -9.77 4.05
C ARG A 55 8.39 -10.30 4.96
N LEU A 56 9.29 -9.44 5.42
CA LEU A 56 10.37 -9.80 6.36
C LEU A 56 9.85 -10.31 7.71
N ILE A 57 8.66 -9.88 8.14
CA ILE A 57 8.00 -10.40 9.34
C ILE A 57 7.41 -11.78 9.02
N PHE A 58 6.72 -11.92 7.89
CA PHE A 58 6.05 -13.16 7.48
C PHE A 58 7.02 -14.30 7.18
N GLU A 59 8.21 -14.01 6.65
CA GLU A 59 9.27 -15.00 6.39
C GLU A 59 9.74 -15.71 7.67
N ARG A 60 9.56 -15.10 8.85
CA ARG A 60 9.88 -15.73 10.14
C ARG A 60 8.94 -16.89 10.47
N PHE A 61 7.78 -16.97 9.84
CA PHE A 61 6.77 -17.99 10.09
C PHE A 61 6.72 -18.99 8.92
N PRO A 62 7.09 -20.27 9.14
CA PRO A 62 7.15 -21.28 8.06
C PRO A 62 5.83 -21.48 7.29
N ILE A 63 4.69 -21.24 7.94
CA ILE A 63 3.35 -21.38 7.34
C ILE A 63 3.13 -20.43 6.15
N PHE A 64 3.84 -19.30 6.09
CA PHE A 64 3.68 -18.30 5.03
C PHE A 64 4.73 -18.39 3.92
N ARG A 65 5.83 -19.15 4.10
CA ARG A 65 6.92 -19.21 3.12
C ARG A 65 6.57 -19.87 1.79
N ASN A 66 5.67 -20.86 1.80
CA ASN A 66 5.27 -21.62 0.61
C ASN A 66 3.83 -21.34 0.21
N SER A 67 3.26 -20.21 0.65
CA SER A 67 1.89 -19.89 0.26
C SER A 67 1.84 -19.45 -1.21
N PRO A 68 0.87 -19.94 -2.00
CA PRO A 68 0.60 -19.42 -3.34
C PRO A 68 0.06 -17.99 -3.32
N ILE A 69 -0.35 -17.48 -2.15
CA ILE A 69 -0.86 -16.12 -1.97
C ILE A 69 0.21 -15.28 -1.26
N ASP A 70 0.52 -14.10 -1.79
CA ASP A 70 1.36 -13.12 -1.09
C ASP A 70 0.57 -12.47 0.05
N PHE A 71 0.54 -13.14 1.21
CA PHE A 71 -0.09 -12.62 2.42
C PHE A 71 0.56 -11.31 2.90
N SER A 72 1.85 -11.11 2.60
CA SER A 72 2.57 -9.89 2.96
C SER A 72 1.96 -8.69 2.24
N PHE A 73 1.67 -8.86 0.95
CA PHE A 73 1.00 -7.86 0.15
C PHE A 73 -0.39 -7.52 0.72
N LEU A 74 -1.22 -8.53 1.02
CA LEU A 74 -2.56 -8.31 1.57
C LEU A 74 -2.52 -7.52 2.88
N ILE A 75 -1.61 -7.90 3.78
CA ILE A 75 -1.47 -7.26 5.08
C ILE A 75 -0.91 -5.83 4.93
N ALA A 76 0.06 -5.62 4.04
CA ALA A 76 0.55 -4.28 3.72
C ALA A 76 -0.57 -3.37 3.20
N PHE A 77 -1.43 -3.88 2.31
CA PHE A 77 -2.59 -3.16 1.80
C PHE A 77 -3.55 -2.75 2.92
N LEU A 78 -3.91 -3.69 3.81
CA LEU A 78 -4.80 -3.41 4.93
C LEU A 78 -4.21 -2.40 5.92
N LEU A 79 -2.92 -2.51 6.23
CA LEU A 79 -2.22 -1.56 7.11
C LEU A 79 -2.18 -0.16 6.52
N LEU A 80 -1.96 -0.04 5.20
CA LEU A 80 -1.98 1.25 4.52
C LEU A 80 -3.36 1.89 4.58
N GLY A 81 -4.43 1.11 4.34
CA GLY A 81 -5.81 1.62 4.44
C GLY A 81 -6.21 2.05 5.85
N MET A 82 -5.75 1.34 6.87
CA MET A 82 -5.91 1.77 8.26
C MET A 82 -5.18 3.09 8.52
N LEU A 83 -3.96 3.25 8.01
CA LEU A 83 -3.19 4.48 8.13
C LEU A 83 -3.89 5.64 7.43
N GLN A 84 -4.39 5.44 6.21
CA GLN A 84 -5.09 6.47 5.44
C GLN A 84 -6.37 6.92 6.15
N THR A 85 -7.21 5.98 6.57
CA THR A 85 -8.45 6.28 7.31
C THR A 85 -8.15 7.07 8.59
N THR A 86 -7.09 6.70 9.29
CA THR A 86 -6.65 7.37 10.51
C THR A 86 -6.18 8.80 10.22
N MET A 87 -5.37 9.00 9.18
CA MET A 87 -4.88 10.32 8.77
C MET A 87 -6.01 11.25 8.34
N GLU A 88 -6.99 10.74 7.59
CA GLU A 88 -8.18 11.49 7.19
C GLU A 88 -9.02 11.90 8.41
N HIS A 89 -9.18 11.00 9.39
CA HIS A 89 -9.88 11.32 10.63
C HIS A 89 -9.16 12.40 11.45
N PHE A 90 -7.83 12.31 11.59
CA PHE A 90 -7.04 13.35 12.26
C PHE A 90 -7.09 14.70 11.55
N ALA A 91 -7.08 14.71 10.21
CA ALA A 91 -7.21 15.93 9.43
C ALA A 91 -8.55 16.64 9.67
N VAL A 92 -9.63 15.87 9.91
CA VAL A 92 -10.95 16.40 10.28
C VAL A 92 -10.98 16.88 11.73
N LEU A 93 -10.45 16.10 12.67
CA LEU A 93 -10.47 16.43 14.11
C LEU A 93 -9.60 17.65 14.47
N ALA A 94 -8.45 17.82 13.83
CA ALA A 94 -7.56 18.97 14.05
C ALA A 94 -8.18 20.32 13.65
N PHE A 95 -9.42 20.32 13.15
CA PHE A 95 -10.08 21.50 12.61
C PHE A 95 -11.59 21.59 12.94
N ARG A 96 -12.09 20.72 13.84
CA ARG A 96 -13.27 21.04 14.65
C ARG A 96 -12.85 21.94 15.81
#